data_AF-A0A958V5E2-F1
#
_entry.id   AF-A0A958V5E2-F1
#
_cell.length_a   1.000
_cell.length_b   1.000
_cell.length_c   1.000
_cell.angle_alpha   90.00
_cell.angle_beta   90.00
_cell.angle_gamma   90.00
#
_symmetry.space_group_name_H-M   'P 1'
#
loop_
_entity.id
_entity.type
_entity.pdbx_description
1 polymer ?
#
loop_
_entity_poly.entity_id
_entity_poly.type
_entity_poly.pdbx_seq_one_letter_code
_entity_poly.pdbx_strand_id
1 'polypeptide(L)'
;MKTDKPVHAKPSLYAFYFEVIKEIGLKYGYNIVLHGSMNRDLDLIAIPWEETLGDVDEMVDKICSLIGGFVLMQNRDVGNLKGDRCSDKPHRRVVYLININRDFEMKFTGLISRRKKFANPQYYIDLSVIKP
;
A
#
# COMPACT_ATOMS: atom_id res chain seq x y z
N MET A 1 -14.24 19.56 -21.05
CA MET A 1 -13.24 19.62 -19.96
C MET A 1 -12.25 18.47 -20.16
N LYS A 2 -10.99 18.76 -20.53
CA LYS A 2 -9.92 17.74 -20.49
C LYS A 2 -9.77 17.31 -19.04
N THR A 3 -9.89 16.01 -18.79
CA THR A 3 -9.56 15.45 -17.48
C THR A 3 -8.05 15.43 -17.39
N ASP A 4 -7.46 16.33 -16.59
CA ASP A 4 -6.02 16.29 -16.33
C ASP A 4 -5.66 14.89 -15.82
N LYS A 5 -4.72 14.25 -16.52
CA LYS A 5 -4.18 12.96 -16.10
C LYS A 5 -3.42 13.20 -14.78
N PRO A 6 -3.50 12.27 -13.82
CA PRO A 6 -2.71 12.39 -12.60
C PRO A 6 -1.24 12.55 -12.95
N VAL A 7 -0.54 13.47 -12.29
CA VAL A 7 0.92 13.55 -12.38
C VAL A 7 1.48 12.25 -11.80
N HIS A 8 2.19 11.49 -12.63
CA HIS A 8 2.79 10.23 -12.21
C HIS A 8 3.98 10.48 -11.28
N ALA A 9 4.15 9.60 -10.30
CA ALA A 9 5.37 9.58 -9.51
C ALA A 9 6.58 9.37 -10.41
N LYS A 10 7.69 10.04 -10.09
CA LYS A 10 8.96 9.72 -10.73
C LYS A 10 9.38 8.33 -10.23
N PRO A 11 9.72 7.38 -11.12
CA PRO A 11 10.19 6.05 -10.73
C PRO A 11 11.36 6.07 -9.73
N SER A 12 12.17 7.13 -9.74
CA SER A 12 13.25 7.34 -8.77
C SER A 12 12.80 7.40 -7.31
N LEU A 13 11.60 7.96 -7.04
CA LEU A 13 11.03 7.98 -5.69
C LEU A 13 10.67 6.57 -5.22
N TYR A 14 10.04 5.78 -6.09
CA TYR A 14 9.69 4.40 -5.80
C TYR A 14 10.91 3.50 -5.65
N ALA A 15 11.97 3.73 -6.44
CA ALA A 15 13.23 3.04 -6.26
C ALA A 15 13.85 3.31 -4.88
N PHE A 16 13.81 4.55 -4.40
CA PHE A 16 14.26 4.89 -3.04
C PHE A 16 13.43 4.16 -1.97
N TYR A 17 12.09 4.18 -2.08
CA TYR A 17 11.24 3.46 -1.13
C TYR A 17 11.47 1.94 -1.18
N PHE A 18 11.63 1.36 -2.36
CA PHE A 18 11.87 -0.06 -2.53
C PHE A 18 13.11 -0.54 -1.77
N GLU A 19 14.22 0.18 -1.85
CA GLU A 19 15.44 -0.20 -1.14
C GLU A 19 15.26 -0.21 0.38
N VAL A 20 14.59 0.81 0.94
CA VAL A 20 14.39 0.83 2.39
C VAL A 20 13.33 -0.18 2.85
N ILE A 21 12.30 -0.42 2.04
CA ILE A 21 11.29 -1.45 2.34
C ILE A 21 11.90 -2.85 2.34
N LYS A 22 12.83 -3.14 1.42
CA LYS A 22 13.57 -4.41 1.40
C LYS A 22 14.34 -4.65 2.69
N GLU A 23 15.03 -3.64 3.21
CA GLU A 23 15.75 -3.75 4.49
C GLU A 23 14.82 -4.05 5.66
N ILE A 24 13.61 -3.48 5.66
CA ILE A 24 12.59 -3.81 6.66
C ILE A 24 12.12 -5.24 6.48
N GLY A 25 11.73 -5.64 5.26
CA GLY A 25 11.27 -7.01 4.98
C GLY A 25 12.26 -8.07 5.45
N LEU A 26 13.55 -7.87 5.17
CA LEU A 26 14.63 -8.76 5.61
C LEU A 26 14.64 -8.95 7.14
N LYS A 27 14.44 -7.88 7.92
CA LYS A 27 14.41 -7.95 9.39
C LYS A 27 13.24 -8.76 9.94
N TYR A 28 12.17 -8.89 9.17
CA TYR A 28 10.97 -9.66 9.53
C TYR A 28 10.92 -11.04 8.85
N GLY A 29 11.99 -11.43 8.13
CA GLY A 29 12.08 -12.74 7.47
C GLY A 29 11.39 -12.82 6.10
N TYR A 30 11.11 -11.67 5.47
CA TYR A 30 10.46 -11.58 4.17
C TYR A 30 11.41 -11.08 3.08
N ASN A 31 11.39 -11.75 1.93
CA ASN A 31 11.98 -11.22 0.71
C ASN A 31 10.95 -10.30 0.00
N ILE A 32 11.33 -9.05 -0.28
CA ILE A 32 10.46 -8.07 -0.93
C ILE A 32 10.76 -8.04 -2.43
N VAL A 33 9.75 -8.37 -3.23
CA VAL A 33 9.83 -8.44 -4.68
C VAL A 33 9.05 -7.29 -5.30
N LEU A 34 9.69 -6.56 -6.22
CA LEU A 34 9.01 -5.59 -7.08
C LEU A 34 8.19 -6.34 -8.14
N HIS A 35 6.89 -6.06 -8.21
CA HIS A 35 5.96 -6.66 -9.16
C HIS A 35 5.27 -5.58 -9.99
N GLY A 36 5.97 -4.99 -10.96
CA GLY A 36 5.38 -3.95 -11.81
C GLY A 36 6.43 -3.06 -12.48
N SER A 37 5.98 -1.92 -12.98
CA SER A 37 6.82 -0.99 -13.78
C SER A 37 7.27 0.27 -13.03
N MET A 38 6.81 0.52 -11.81
CA MET A 38 7.02 1.78 -11.04
C MET A 38 6.56 3.05 -11.76
N ASN A 39 5.84 2.95 -12.88
CA ASN A 39 5.46 4.09 -13.70
C ASN A 39 4.27 4.87 -13.10
N ARG A 40 3.45 4.23 -12.27
CA ARG A 40 2.26 4.83 -11.66
C ARG A 40 2.18 4.55 -10.16
N ASP A 41 2.52 3.34 -9.79
CA ASP A 41 2.40 2.74 -8.47
C ASP A 41 3.61 1.85 -8.17
N LEU A 42 3.79 1.53 -6.90
CA LEU A 42 4.77 0.58 -6.43
C LEU A 42 4.03 -0.65 -5.89
N ASP A 43 3.97 -1.68 -6.73
CA ASP A 43 3.39 -2.99 -6.41
C ASP A 43 4.50 -3.90 -5.88
N LEU A 44 4.34 -4.39 -4.65
CA LEU A 44 5.31 -5.21 -3.95
C LEU A 44 4.69 -6.54 -3.50
N ILE A 45 5.52 -7.58 -3.44
CA ILE A 45 5.18 -8.87 -2.85
C ILE A 45 6.20 -9.19 -1.76
N ALA A 46 5.74 -9.37 -0.53
CA ALA A 46 6.50 -9.93 0.57
C ALA A 46 6.29 -11.45 0.61
N ILE A 47 7.37 -12.18 0.35
CA ILE A 47 7.42 -13.64 0.32
C ILE A 47 8.17 -14.11 1.57
N PRO A 48 7.60 -15.00 2.40
CA PRO A 48 8.31 -15.55 3.55
C PRO A 48 9.56 -16.30 3.06
N TRP A 49 10.71 -15.97 3.63
CA TRP A 49 12.01 -16.51 3.21
C TRP A 49 12.73 -17.24 4.34
N GLU A 50 12.48 -16.83 5.59
CA GLU A 50 13.04 -17.44 6.79
C GLU A 50 12.03 -18.40 7.44
N GLU A 51 12.54 -19.36 8.23
CA GLU A 51 11.69 -20.31 8.98
C GLU A 51 10.90 -19.63 10.10
N THR A 52 11.52 -18.64 10.75
CA THR A 52 10.88 -17.82 11.79
C THR A 52 10.60 -16.44 11.24
N LEU A 53 9.32 -16.08 11.17
CA LEU A 53 8.85 -14.81 10.63
C LEU A 53 8.50 -13.85 11.77
N GLY A 54 8.75 -12.56 11.54
CA GLY A 54 8.24 -11.50 12.41
C GLY A 54 6.76 -11.21 12.18
N ASP A 55 6.19 -10.36 13.03
CA ASP A 55 4.79 -9.95 12.88
C ASP A 55 4.59 -9.07 11.62
N VAL A 56 3.58 -9.41 10.82
CA VAL A 56 3.31 -8.73 9.55
C VAL A 56 2.78 -7.32 9.77
N ASP A 57 1.91 -7.11 10.76
CA ASP A 57 1.34 -5.80 11.02
C ASP A 57 2.41 -4.84 11.56
N GLU A 58 3.32 -5.32 12.41
CA GLU A 58 4.49 -4.57 12.86
C GLU A 58 5.44 -4.22 11.69
N MET A 59 5.70 -5.16 10.78
CA MET A 59 6.50 -4.91 9.58
C MET A 59 5.87 -3.77 8.74
N VAL A 60 4.56 -3.82 8.53
CA VAL A 60 3.82 -2.80 7.77
C VAL A 60 3.83 -1.46 8.50
N ASP A 61 3.63 -1.43 9.83
CA ASP A 61 3.70 -0.20 10.62
C ASP A 61 5.10 0.42 10.54
N LYS A 62 6.15 -0.40 10.54
CA LYS A 62 7.53 0.08 10.38
C LYS A 62 7.77 0.68 9.01
N ILE A 63 7.24 0.06 7.95
CA ILE A 63 7.27 0.60 6.59
C ILE A 63 6.58 1.96 6.55
N CYS A 64 5.34 2.04 7.04
CA CYS A 64 4.56 3.28 7.09
C CYS A 64 5.29 4.40 7.82
N SER A 65 5.81 4.12 9.03
CA SER A 65 6.56 5.08 9.83
C SER A 65 7.79 5.61 9.09
N LEU A 66 8.53 4.76 8.38
CA LEU A 66 9.74 5.16 7.69
C LEU A 66 9.47 6.01 6.45
N ILE A 67 8.47 5.64 5.64
CA ILE A 67 8.17 6.36 4.40
C ILE A 67 7.23 7.56 4.60
N GLY A 68 6.80 7.82 5.84
CA GLY A 68 5.84 8.87 6.18
C GLY A 68 4.42 8.59 5.67
N GLY A 69 4.04 7.31 5.55
CA GLY A 69 2.74 6.88 5.06
C GLY A 69 1.84 6.30 6.15
N PHE A 70 0.65 5.85 5.75
CA PHE A 70 -0.31 5.17 6.62
C PHE A 70 -1.12 4.12 5.85
N VAL A 71 -1.58 3.07 6.53
CA VAL A 71 -2.43 2.04 5.92
C VAL A 71 -3.84 2.59 5.68
N LEU A 72 -4.37 2.39 4.47
CA LEU A 72 -5.76 2.66 4.16
C LEU A 72 -6.63 1.47 4.58
N MET A 73 -7.66 1.78 5.38
CA MET A 73 -8.68 0.81 5.73
C MET A 73 -9.52 0.46 4.50
N GLN A 74 -9.73 -0.83 4.29
CA GLN A 74 -10.41 -1.46 3.17
C GLN A 74 -11.75 -2.07 3.62
N ASN A 75 -12.55 -2.60 2.68
CA ASN A 75 -13.79 -3.35 2.94
C ASN A 75 -14.78 -2.69 3.91
N ARG A 76 -14.87 -1.35 3.91
CA ARG A 76 -15.87 -0.65 4.72
C ARG A 76 -17.27 -0.87 4.16
N ASP A 77 -18.15 -1.37 5.00
CA ASP A 77 -19.57 -1.52 4.70
C ASP A 77 -20.42 -1.24 5.96
N VAL A 78 -21.73 -1.46 5.87
CA VAL A 78 -22.67 -1.21 6.97
C VAL A 78 -22.37 -2.11 8.19
N GLY A 79 -21.81 -3.30 7.98
CA GLY A 79 -21.40 -4.24 9.04
C GLY A 79 -19.97 -4.02 9.53
N ASN A 80 -19.12 -3.35 8.76
CA ASN A 80 -17.72 -3.06 9.08
C ASN A 80 -17.39 -1.57 8.91
N LEU A 81 -17.92 -0.75 9.82
CA LEU A 81 -17.73 0.71 9.77
C LEU A 81 -16.26 1.14 9.96
N LYS A 82 -15.45 0.35 10.68
CA LYS A 82 -14.02 0.63 10.89
C LYS A 82 -13.20 0.32 9.64
N GLY A 83 -13.60 -0.73 8.91
CA GLY A 83 -12.87 -1.29 7.77
C GLY A 83 -11.75 -2.22 8.24
N ASP A 84 -11.22 -2.96 7.28
CA ASP A 84 -10.13 -3.90 7.49
C ASP A 84 -8.79 -3.27 7.13
N ARG A 85 -7.76 -3.58 7.90
CA ARG A 85 -6.40 -3.09 7.65
C ARG A 85 -5.80 -3.69 6.37
N CYS A 86 -6.21 -4.90 6.00
CA CYS A 86 -5.81 -5.59 4.78
C CYS A 86 -7.04 -6.22 4.09
N SER A 87 -6.88 -6.60 2.82
CA SER A 87 -7.87 -7.43 2.11
C SER A 87 -7.30 -8.79 1.78
N ASP A 88 -8.07 -9.84 2.06
CA ASP A 88 -7.72 -11.21 1.69
C ASP A 88 -7.75 -11.42 0.17
N LYS A 89 -6.82 -12.25 -0.32
CA LYS A 89 -6.69 -12.69 -1.71
C LYS A 89 -6.47 -14.21 -1.73
N PRO A 90 -6.65 -14.85 -2.90
CA PRO A 90 -6.34 -16.27 -3.05
C PRO A 90 -4.91 -16.61 -2.60
N HIS A 91 -4.73 -17.88 -2.21
CA HIS A 91 -3.42 -18.44 -1.83
C HIS A 91 -2.78 -17.81 -0.58
N ARG A 92 -3.58 -17.60 0.49
CA ARG A 92 -3.13 -17.04 1.79
C ARG A 92 -2.42 -15.69 1.68
N ARG A 93 -2.73 -14.95 0.63
CA ARG A 93 -2.15 -13.64 0.39
C ARG A 93 -3.09 -12.57 0.94
N VAL A 94 -2.55 -11.64 1.71
CA VAL A 94 -3.27 -10.43 2.11
C VAL A 94 -2.65 -9.22 1.42
N VAL A 95 -3.43 -8.16 1.23
CA VAL A 95 -2.96 -6.93 0.58
C VAL A 95 -3.19 -5.73 1.48
N TYR A 96 -2.10 -5.01 1.74
CA TYR A 96 -2.09 -3.73 2.42
C TYR A 96 -1.98 -2.61 1.39
N LEU A 97 -2.79 -1.56 1.56
CA LEU A 97 -2.72 -0.34 0.76
C LEU A 97 -2.06 0.73 1.62
N ILE A 98 -0.81 1.09 1.32
CA ILE A 98 -0.09 2.13 2.06
C ILE A 98 -0.22 3.44 1.31
N ASN A 99 -0.91 4.40 1.92
CA ASN A 99 -1.02 5.75 1.41
C ASN A 99 0.16 6.60 1.83
N ILE A 100 0.69 7.37 0.89
CA ILE A 100 1.74 8.36 1.15
C ILE A 100 1.19 9.77 0.92
N ASN A 101 0.57 10.00 -0.25
CA ASN A 101 0.07 11.32 -0.63
C ASN A 101 -1.16 11.26 -1.55
N ARG A 102 -2.03 10.26 -1.37
CA ARG A 102 -3.29 10.18 -2.10
C ARG A 102 -4.39 10.84 -1.28
N ASP A 103 -4.96 11.90 -1.85
CA ASP A 103 -6.15 12.54 -1.28
C ASP A 103 -7.43 11.79 -1.67
N PHE A 104 -8.33 11.63 -0.70
CA PHE A 104 -9.69 11.10 -0.88
C PHE A 104 -10.71 12.20 -0.61
N GLU A 105 -11.73 12.33 -1.47
CA GLU A 105 -12.86 13.22 -1.21
C GLU A 105 -13.99 12.38 -0.59
N MET A 106 -14.24 12.59 0.71
CA MET A 106 -15.40 12.00 1.39
C MET A 106 -16.57 12.98 1.31
N LYS A 107 -17.62 12.65 0.56
CA LYS A 107 -18.90 13.36 0.68
C LYS A 107 -19.73 12.72 1.77
N PHE A 108 -20.28 13.56 2.66
CA PHE A 108 -21.10 13.22 3.83
C PHE A 108 -22.51 12.73 3.46
N THR A 109 -22.62 11.92 2.40
CA THR A 109 -23.85 11.21 1.98
C THR A 109 -23.55 9.73 1.73
N GLY A 110 -22.74 9.15 2.61
CA GLY A 110 -22.79 7.75 3.03
C GLY A 110 -22.40 6.63 2.05
N LEU A 111 -22.36 6.84 0.73
CA LEU A 111 -22.33 5.69 -0.19
C LEU A 111 -21.40 5.81 -1.42
N ILE A 112 -20.65 6.90 -1.59
CA ILE A 112 -19.73 7.03 -2.73
C ILE A 112 -18.45 7.75 -2.31
N SER A 113 -17.33 7.01 -2.25
CA SER A 113 -15.99 7.60 -2.23
C SER A 113 -15.61 7.96 -3.68
N ARG A 114 -15.53 9.26 -3.99
CA ARG A 114 -14.92 9.68 -5.27
C ARG A 114 -13.45 9.99 -5.00
N ARG A 115 -12.55 9.38 -5.79
CA ARG A 115 -11.16 9.84 -5.87
C ARG A 115 -11.18 11.30 -6.28
N LYS A 116 -10.55 12.15 -5.47
CA LYS A 116 -10.43 13.58 -5.74
C LYS A 116 -9.58 13.73 -7.02
N LYS A 117 -10.12 14.41 -8.04
CA LYS A 117 -9.36 14.76 -9.25
C LYS A 117 -8.42 15.88 -8.86
N PHE A 118 -7.11 15.65 -8.91
CA PHE A 118 -6.15 16.67 -8.52
C PHE A 118 -4.97 16.84 -9.46
N ALA A 119 -4.46 18.08 -9.40
CA ALA A 119 -3.25 18.61 -10.02
C ALA A 119 -1.95 18.16 -9.34
N ASN A 120 -2.01 17.57 -8.13
CA ASN A 120 -0.85 17.06 -7.40
C ASN A 120 -0.59 15.57 -7.69
N PRO A 121 0.67 15.09 -7.61
CA PRO A 121 0.96 13.69 -7.83
C PRO A 121 0.43 12.81 -6.68
N GLN A 122 -0.22 11.71 -7.03
CA GLN A 122 -0.80 10.75 -6.07
C GLN A 122 0.12 9.55 -5.88
N TYR A 123 0.44 9.21 -4.63
CA TYR A 123 1.35 8.12 -4.29
C TYR A 123 0.73 7.14 -3.31
N TYR A 124 0.77 5.86 -3.67
CA TYR A 124 0.45 4.75 -2.80
C TYR A 124 1.33 3.55 -3.16
N ILE A 125 1.40 2.58 -2.25
CA ILE A 125 2.10 1.31 -2.40
C ILE A 125 1.10 0.18 -2.14
N ASP A 126 1.06 -0.79 -3.04
CA ASP A 126 0.28 -2.01 -2.86
C ASP A 126 1.24 -3.11 -2.39
N LEU A 127 1.12 -3.51 -1.12
CA LEU A 127 1.97 -4.53 -0.53
C LEU A 127 1.17 -5.82 -0.34
N SER A 128 1.43 -6.79 -1.21
CA SER A 128 0.93 -8.15 -1.05
C SER A 128 1.83 -8.94 -0.11
N VAL A 129 1.28 -9.54 0.94
CA VAL A 129 2.04 -10.39 1.87
C VAL A 129 1.50 -11.81 1.80
N ILE A 130 2.38 -12.78 1.57
CA ILE A 130 2.02 -14.20 1.68
C ILE A 130 2.14 -14.59 3.15
N LYS A 131 1.03 -15.01 3.76
CA LYS A 131 1.03 -15.55 5.13
C LYS A 131 1.41 -17.03 5.10
N PRO A 132 2.23 -17.52 6.07
CA PRO A 132 2.53 -18.95 6.20
C PRO A 132 1.26 -19.80 6.42
#